data_AF-A0A540VFI4-F1
#
_entry.id   AF-A0A540VFI4-F1
#
_cell.length_a   1.000
_cell.length_b   1.000
_cell.length_c   1.000
_cell.angle_alpha   90.00
_cell.angle_beta   90.00
_cell.angle_gamma   90.00
#
_symmetry.space_group_name_H-M   'P 1'
#
loop_
_entity.id
_entity.type
_entity.pdbx_description
1 polymer ?
#
loop_
_entity_poly.entity_id
_entity_poly.type
_entity_poly.pdbx_seq_one_letter_code
_entity_poly.pdbx_strand_id
1 'polypeptide(L)'
;MWPLRLPPLPEPWAYFTDWRDLLLAAVGAVVVTLLIIWWRQQTRHWFRVCAATFLAGLLMCISSFYLFVVPPYFASCPQGCPGWRGYPLPIARIGLDGVSRVAPVDFAMNLFMLWLLWLGASLIWTLLGMGFQWWRRTTRARLFFVLVVAILPWALMPRLLEPPQPRATGEDLRLAVNARRAAEFTYRITGLWVQRLALEDIRTAAPAQDAPATFSQSEVKQVCLRGYTYFYIPWRRYRITLDPSGVTALSLTQVPLDGSCWR
;
A
#
# COMPACT_ATOMS: atom_id res chain seq x y z
N MET A 1 -14.45 23.68 20.31
CA MET A 1 -13.38 22.73 20.68
C MET A 1 -12.11 23.15 19.96
N TRP A 2 -11.16 23.77 20.66
CA TRP A 2 -9.85 24.10 20.07
C TRP A 2 -9.06 22.80 19.88
N PRO A 3 -8.49 22.50 18.70
CA PRO A 3 -7.61 21.37 18.56
C PRO A 3 -6.33 21.68 19.36
N LEU A 4 -6.11 20.92 20.44
CA LEU A 4 -4.83 20.86 21.12
C LEU A 4 -3.79 20.32 20.12
N ARG A 5 -3.14 21.22 19.38
CA ARG A 5 -1.98 20.88 18.55
C ARG A 5 -0.77 20.82 19.47
N LEU A 6 -0.37 19.62 19.86
CA LEU A 6 0.95 19.39 20.43
C LEU A 6 2.02 19.80 19.40
N PRO A 7 3.20 20.28 19.86
CA PRO A 7 4.30 20.57 18.95
C PRO A 7 4.68 19.30 18.17
N PRO A 8 4.98 19.40 16.86
CA PRO A 8 5.47 18.26 16.10
C PRO A 8 6.77 17.74 16.72
N LEU A 9 6.94 16.42 16.74
CA LEU A 9 8.21 15.79 17.10
C LEU A 9 9.32 16.38 16.21
N PRO A 10 10.55 16.57 16.73
CA PRO A 10 11.63 17.13 15.92
C PRO A 10 11.89 16.23 14.70
N GLU A 11 11.89 16.79 13.49
CA GLU A 11 12.49 16.14 12.33
C GLU A 11 13.95 15.83 12.71
N PRO A 12 14.43 14.56 12.74
CA PRO A 12 14.07 13.44 11.85
C PRO A 12 13.32 12.27 12.51
N TRP A 13 12.73 12.45 13.70
CA TRP A 13 12.19 11.33 14.47
C TRP A 13 10.84 10.81 13.96
N ALA A 14 9.98 11.71 13.48
CA ALA A 14 8.67 11.38 12.90
C ALA A 14 8.35 12.35 11.75
N TYR A 15 7.84 11.83 10.64
CA TYR A 15 7.35 12.61 9.50
C TYR A 15 5.84 12.51 9.32
N PHE A 16 5.23 11.37 9.73
CA PHE A 16 3.85 11.06 9.41
C PHE A 16 2.94 10.91 10.63
N THR A 17 3.52 10.64 11.81
CA THR A 17 2.77 10.41 13.05
C THR A 17 1.99 11.67 13.46
N ASP A 18 0.67 11.53 13.60
CA ASP A 18 -0.25 12.54 14.14
C ASP A 18 -0.85 12.07 15.49
N TRP A 19 -1.62 12.92 16.17
CA TRP A 19 -2.25 12.60 17.45
C TRP A 19 -3.17 11.37 17.38
N ARG A 20 -3.78 11.15 16.22
CA ARG A 20 -4.64 9.97 15.97
C ARG A 20 -3.84 8.68 16.10
N ASP A 21 -2.57 8.71 15.68
CA ASP A 21 -1.67 7.57 15.76
C ASP A 21 -1.23 7.31 17.20
N LEU A 22 -1.14 8.35 18.04
CA LEU A 22 -0.92 8.19 19.49
C LEU A 22 -2.10 7.46 20.15
N LEU A 23 -3.34 7.86 19.82
CA LEU A 23 -4.53 7.18 20.33
C LEU A 23 -4.58 5.72 19.85
N LEU A 24 -4.28 5.49 18.57
CA LEU A 24 -4.20 4.16 17.99
C LEU A 24 -3.13 3.31 18.69
N ALA A 25 -1.96 3.88 18.98
CA ALA A 25 -0.89 3.21 19.70
C ALA A 25 -1.29 2.87 21.13
N ALA A 26 -1.95 3.78 21.85
CA ALA A 26 -2.42 3.54 23.21
C ALA A 26 -3.46 2.41 23.26
N VAL A 27 -4.47 2.45 22.39
CA VAL A 27 -5.49 1.38 22.28
C VAL A 27 -4.82 0.07 21.86
N GLY A 28 -3.93 0.12 20.86
CA GLY A 28 -3.17 -1.03 20.42
C GLY A 28 -2.33 -1.65 21.54
N ALA A 29 -1.72 -0.85 22.40
CA ALA A 29 -0.88 -1.33 23.50
C ALA A 29 -1.72 -2.09 24.55
N VAL A 30 -2.92 -1.60 24.85
CA VAL A 30 -3.89 -2.32 25.68
C VAL A 30 -4.25 -3.66 25.02
N VAL A 31 -4.57 -3.67 23.73
CA VAL A 31 -4.92 -4.91 23.01
C VAL A 31 -3.75 -5.90 22.98
N VAL A 32 -2.53 -5.45 22.69
CA VAL A 32 -1.33 -6.30 22.74
C VAL A 32 -1.15 -6.89 24.14
N THR A 33 -1.32 -6.09 25.18
CA THR A 33 -1.21 -6.56 26.57
C THR A 33 -2.24 -7.65 26.86
N LEU A 34 -3.50 -7.44 26.47
CA LEU A 34 -4.57 -8.43 26.63
C LEU A 34 -4.28 -9.72 25.83
N LEU A 35 -3.77 -9.61 24.61
CA LEU A 35 -3.38 -10.76 23.79
C LEU A 35 -2.22 -11.55 24.41
N ILE A 36 -1.23 -10.86 25.00
CA ILE A 36 -0.12 -11.50 25.71
C ILE A 36 -0.64 -12.24 26.96
N ILE A 37 -1.53 -11.61 27.74
CA ILE A 37 -2.16 -12.24 28.91
C ILE A 37 -2.94 -13.49 28.47
N TRP A 38 -3.73 -13.39 27.40
CA TRP A 38 -4.47 -14.52 26.85
C TRP A 38 -3.54 -15.66 26.44
N TRP A 39 -2.47 -15.37 25.70
CA TRP A 39 -1.50 -16.38 25.28
C TRP A 39 -0.78 -17.03 26.46
N ARG A 40 -0.46 -16.24 27.50
CA ARG A 40 0.13 -16.73 28.74
C ARG A 40 -0.77 -17.73 29.46
N GLN A 41 -2.09 -17.53 29.41
CA GLN A 41 -3.07 -18.46 29.98
C GLN A 41 -3.19 -19.75 29.14
N GLN A 42 -3.11 -19.63 27.82
CA GLN A 42 -3.35 -20.76 26.91
C GLN A 42 -2.15 -21.71 26.76
N THR A 43 -0.91 -21.24 26.89
CA THR A 43 0.28 -22.07 26.67
C THR A 43 1.51 -21.64 27.47
N ARG A 44 2.30 -22.61 27.93
CA ARG A 44 3.61 -22.37 28.58
C ARG A 44 4.64 -21.75 27.63
N HIS A 45 4.43 -21.87 26.33
CA HIS A 45 5.35 -21.34 25.29
C HIS A 45 4.87 -20.01 24.69
N TRP A 46 4.06 -19.23 25.41
CA TRP A 46 3.49 -17.96 24.94
C TRP A 46 4.55 -16.97 24.43
N PHE A 47 5.72 -16.94 25.07
CA PHE A 47 6.84 -16.07 24.68
C PHE A 47 7.34 -16.40 23.27
N ARG A 48 7.29 -17.67 22.84
CA ARG A 48 7.68 -18.07 21.47
C ARG A 48 6.68 -17.53 20.45
N VAL A 49 5.38 -17.53 20.76
CA VAL A 49 4.35 -16.96 19.88
C VAL A 49 4.54 -15.45 19.75
N CYS A 50 4.77 -14.76 20.88
CA CYS A 50 5.01 -13.31 20.87
C CYS A 50 6.28 -12.95 20.09
N ALA A 51 7.38 -13.67 20.31
CA ALA A 51 8.64 -13.45 19.61
C ALA A 51 8.53 -13.77 18.11
N ALA A 52 7.86 -14.87 17.73
CA ALA A 52 7.68 -15.25 16.33
C ALA A 52 6.79 -14.23 15.58
N THR A 53 5.69 -13.79 16.19
CA THR A 53 4.80 -12.77 15.59
C THR A 53 5.49 -11.40 15.51
N PHE A 54 6.31 -11.03 16.50
CA PHE A 54 7.13 -9.83 16.44
C PHE A 54 8.16 -9.89 15.31
N LEU A 55 8.88 -11.01 15.19
CA LEU A 55 9.87 -11.22 14.13
C LEU A 55 9.19 -11.19 12.74
N ALA A 56 8.02 -11.82 12.60
CA ALA A 56 7.23 -11.75 11.36
C ALA A 56 6.82 -10.31 11.03
N GLY A 57 6.37 -9.54 12.03
CA GLY A 57 6.08 -8.11 11.88
C GLY A 57 7.31 -7.29 11.46
N LEU A 58 8.47 -7.57 12.04
CA LEU A 58 9.74 -6.91 11.69
C LEU A 58 10.16 -7.20 10.26
N LEU A 59 10.15 -8.47 9.85
CA LEU A 59 10.47 -8.87 8.47
C LEU A 59 9.49 -8.23 7.47
N MET A 60 8.20 -8.16 7.81
CA MET A 60 7.21 -7.47 6.97
C MET A 60 7.45 -5.97 6.92
N CYS A 61 7.81 -5.33 8.04
CA CYS A 61 8.13 -3.90 8.08
C CYS A 61 9.33 -3.58 7.18
N ILE A 62 10.41 -4.37 7.26
CA ILE A 62 11.59 -4.22 6.39
C ILE A 62 11.22 -4.49 4.93
N SER A 63 10.48 -5.56 4.65
CA SER A 63 10.02 -5.86 3.28
C SER A 63 9.16 -4.73 2.72
N SER A 64 8.34 -4.10 3.57
CA SER A 64 7.47 -3.01 3.15
C SER A 64 8.24 -1.78 2.66
N PHE A 65 9.45 -1.54 3.19
CA PHE A 65 10.33 -0.47 2.73
C PHE A 65 10.72 -0.62 1.24
N TYR A 66 10.89 -1.87 0.78
CA TYR A 66 11.36 -2.15 -0.59
C TYR A 66 10.20 -2.37 -1.56
N LEU A 67 9.12 -3.02 -1.13
CA LEU A 67 8.00 -3.37 -2.00
C LEU A 67 7.02 -2.20 -2.21
N PHE A 68 6.84 -1.36 -1.19
CA PHE A 68 5.87 -0.28 -1.18
C PHE A 68 6.54 1.07 -1.27
N VAL A 69 6.67 1.57 -2.50
CA VAL A 69 7.32 2.84 -2.80
C VAL A 69 6.37 3.74 -3.57
N VAL A 70 6.05 4.89 -2.98
CA VAL A 70 5.40 6.00 -3.67
C VAL A 70 6.49 7.02 -4.03
N PRO A 71 6.83 7.17 -5.32
CA PRO A 71 7.87 8.11 -5.72
C PRO A 71 7.41 9.56 -5.47
N PRO A 72 8.34 10.53 -5.50
CA PRO A 72 7.97 11.94 -5.57
C PRO A 72 7.03 12.20 -6.74
N TYR A 73 5.99 12.98 -6.50
CA TYR A 73 4.86 13.13 -7.42
C TYR A 73 4.45 14.60 -7.54
N PHE A 74 3.85 14.93 -8.67
CA PHE A 74 3.32 16.26 -9.00
C PHE A 74 1.79 16.28 -9.08
N ALA A 75 1.15 15.11 -9.03
CA ALA A 75 -0.29 14.99 -8.89
C ALA A 75 -0.79 15.79 -7.67
N SER A 76 -1.61 16.81 -7.92
CA SER A 76 -2.18 17.75 -6.96
C SER A 76 -1.15 18.57 -6.18
N CYS A 77 0.09 18.61 -6.68
CA CYS A 77 1.21 19.26 -6.04
C CYS A 77 2.18 19.82 -7.10
N PRO A 78 1.88 20.97 -7.72
CA PRO A 78 2.64 21.50 -8.86
C PRO A 78 4.10 21.80 -8.55
N GLN A 79 4.41 22.12 -7.29
CA GLN A 79 5.78 22.37 -6.81
C GLN A 79 6.57 21.07 -6.55
N GLY A 80 5.90 19.91 -6.67
CA GLY A 80 6.46 18.60 -6.33
C GLY A 80 6.26 18.27 -4.86
N CYS A 81 5.69 17.10 -4.59
CA CYS A 81 5.51 16.58 -3.25
C CYS A 81 6.50 15.43 -2.98
N PRO A 82 7.00 15.32 -1.73
CA PRO A 82 7.86 14.22 -1.35
C PRO A 82 7.11 12.89 -1.46
N GLY A 83 7.83 11.86 -1.87
CA GLY A 83 7.34 10.49 -1.85
C GLY A 83 7.47 9.86 -0.47
N TRP A 84 7.10 8.59 -0.36
CA TRP A 84 7.29 7.81 0.87
C TRP A 84 7.45 6.32 0.59
N ARG A 85 7.93 5.59 1.59
CA ARG A 85 8.03 4.13 1.59
C ARG A 85 7.34 3.54 2.80
N GLY A 86 6.89 2.30 2.67
CA GLY A 86 6.25 1.54 3.74
C GLY A 86 4.74 1.43 3.61
N TYR A 87 4.23 0.34 4.17
CA TYR A 87 2.82 0.01 4.28
C TYR A 87 2.66 -0.98 5.45
N PRO A 88 1.55 -0.98 6.20
CA PRO A 88 0.35 -0.15 6.09
C PRO A 88 0.55 1.33 6.44
N LEU A 89 1.53 1.65 7.29
CA LEU A 89 1.92 3.03 7.59
C LEU A 89 3.22 3.40 6.87
N PRO A 90 3.37 4.65 6.41
CA PRO A 90 4.62 5.13 5.86
C PRO A 90 5.70 5.17 6.95
N ILE A 91 6.92 4.72 6.61
CA ILE A 91 8.07 4.62 7.54
C ILE A 91 9.25 5.49 7.12
N ALA A 92 9.28 5.91 5.85
CA ALA A 92 10.35 6.72 5.30
C ALA A 92 9.81 7.74 4.32
N ARG A 93 10.42 8.93 4.32
CA ARG A 93 10.13 10.01 3.36
C ARG A 93 11.19 10.01 2.26
N ILE A 94 10.75 10.22 1.02
CA ILE A 94 11.62 10.37 -0.14
C ILE A 94 11.58 11.85 -0.54
N GLY A 95 12.72 12.54 -0.49
CA GLY A 95 12.83 13.91 -0.96
C GLY A 95 12.69 14.02 -2.48
N LEU A 96 12.57 15.25 -2.99
CA LEU A 96 12.57 15.51 -4.44
C LEU A 96 13.93 15.20 -5.08
N ASP A 97 14.99 15.21 -4.27
CA ASP A 97 16.35 14.75 -4.60
C ASP A 97 16.47 13.21 -4.73
N GLY A 98 15.40 12.47 -4.42
CA GLY A 98 15.37 11.01 -4.44
C GLY A 98 15.98 10.34 -3.22
N VAL A 99 16.44 11.12 -2.22
CA VAL A 99 17.05 10.56 -1.00
C VAL A 99 15.94 10.10 -0.05
N SER A 100 16.04 8.85 0.40
CA SER A 100 15.10 8.26 1.36
C SER A 100 15.63 8.38 2.78
N ARG A 101 14.83 8.93 3.70
CA ARG A 101 15.15 9.03 5.13
C ARG A 101 14.10 8.30 5.95
N VAL A 102 14.54 7.37 6.79
CA VAL A 102 13.68 6.60 7.68
C VAL A 102 13.48 7.38 8.98
N ALA A 103 12.23 7.50 9.42
CA ALA A 103 11.88 8.07 10.72
C ALA A 103 11.76 6.93 11.75
N PRO A 104 12.55 6.92 12.84
CA PRO A 104 12.50 5.86 13.84
C PRO A 104 11.12 5.67 14.49
N VAL A 105 10.38 6.75 14.75
CA VAL A 105 9.04 6.67 15.38
C VAL A 105 8.03 6.08 14.40
N ASP A 106 8.05 6.53 13.14
CA ASP A 106 7.15 6.00 12.10
C ASP A 106 7.44 4.51 11.82
N PHE A 107 8.72 4.12 11.82
CA PHE A 107 9.13 2.71 11.73
C PHE A 107 8.62 1.88 12.91
N ALA A 108 8.80 2.38 14.15
CA ALA A 108 8.32 1.71 15.35
C ALA A 108 6.79 1.58 15.36
N MET A 109 6.07 2.60 14.89
CA MET A 109 4.61 2.59 14.80
C MET A 109 4.12 1.55 13.78
N ASN A 110 4.73 1.50 12.59
CA ASN A 110 4.38 0.50 11.59
C ASN A 110 4.71 -0.93 12.06
N LEU A 111 5.86 -1.11 12.71
CA LEU A 111 6.25 -2.38 13.32
C LEU A 111 5.24 -2.81 14.39
N PHE A 112 4.85 -1.88 15.26
CA PHE A 112 3.88 -2.12 16.32
C PHE A 112 2.52 -2.54 15.75
N MET A 113 2.04 -1.84 14.72
CA MET A 113 0.80 -2.18 14.01
C MET A 113 0.87 -3.57 13.37
N LEU A 114 1.97 -3.88 12.67
CA LEU A 114 2.17 -5.19 12.05
C LEU A 114 2.25 -6.31 13.10
N TRP A 115 2.91 -6.06 14.23
CA TRP A 115 2.98 -7.02 15.33
C TRP A 115 1.61 -7.29 15.94
N LEU A 116 0.82 -6.24 16.19
CA LEU A 116 -0.57 -6.36 16.64
C LEU A 116 -1.41 -7.19 15.65
N LEU A 117 -1.29 -6.94 14.35
CA LEU A 117 -1.99 -7.70 13.32
C LEU A 117 -1.58 -9.18 13.32
N TRP A 118 -0.29 -9.49 13.45
CA TRP A 118 0.19 -10.88 13.53
C TRP A 118 -0.24 -11.60 14.80
N LEU A 119 -0.23 -10.91 15.95
CA LEU A 119 -0.74 -11.45 17.21
C LEU A 119 -2.25 -11.73 17.10
N GLY A 120 -3.03 -10.79 16.57
CA GLY A 120 -4.46 -10.98 16.34
C GLY A 120 -4.74 -12.12 15.36
N ALA A 121 -4.01 -12.19 14.26
CA ALA A 121 -4.11 -13.28 13.28
C ALA A 121 -3.77 -14.63 13.91
N SER A 122 -2.77 -14.71 14.80
CA SER A 122 -2.43 -15.94 15.51
C SER A 122 -3.56 -16.43 16.41
N LEU A 123 -4.26 -15.50 17.09
CA LEU A 123 -5.44 -15.83 17.89
C LEU A 123 -6.56 -16.36 17.00
N ILE A 124 -6.90 -15.65 15.93
CA ILE A 124 -7.96 -16.06 14.98
C ILE A 124 -7.63 -17.44 14.39
N TRP A 125 -6.38 -17.66 13.98
CA TRP A 125 -5.91 -18.94 13.48
C TRP A 125 -6.15 -20.07 14.49
N THR A 126 -5.81 -19.85 15.77
CA THR A 126 -6.02 -20.84 16.82
C THR A 126 -7.50 -21.11 17.07
N LEU A 127 -8.35 -20.08 17.13
CA LEU A 127 -9.80 -20.24 17.30
C LEU A 127 -10.43 -21.02 16.13
N LEU A 128 -10.09 -20.66 14.89
CA LEU A 128 -10.55 -21.37 13.70
C LEU A 128 -10.03 -22.81 13.66
N GLY A 129 -8.77 -23.03 14.04
CA GLY A 129 -8.16 -24.36 14.10
C GLY A 129 -8.83 -25.27 15.13
N MET A 130 -9.22 -24.72 16.28
CA MET A 130 -10.00 -25.44 17.30
C MET A 130 -11.41 -25.77 16.79
N GLY A 131 -12.12 -24.79 16.21
CA GLY A 131 -13.46 -25.01 15.64
C GLY A 131 -13.47 -26.03 14.50
N PHE A 132 -12.43 -26.03 13.66
CA PHE A 132 -12.27 -26.99 12.57
C PHE A 132 -11.81 -28.39 13.03
N GLN A 133 -11.45 -28.54 14.30
CA GLN A 133 -10.83 -29.73 14.88
C GLN A 133 -9.58 -30.19 14.11
N TRP A 134 -8.70 -29.23 13.79
CA TRP A 134 -7.54 -29.39 12.92
C TRP A 134 -6.73 -30.69 13.14
N TRP A 135 -6.51 -31.06 14.41
CA TRP A 135 -5.74 -32.25 14.79
C TRP A 135 -6.36 -33.57 14.32
N ARG A 136 -7.69 -33.65 14.19
CA ARG A 136 -8.39 -34.87 13.76
C ARG A 136 -8.58 -34.96 12.25
N ARG A 137 -8.23 -33.92 11.50
CA ARG A 137 -8.46 -33.83 10.06
C ARG A 137 -7.32 -34.45 9.25
N THR A 138 -7.66 -34.94 8.06
CA THR A 138 -6.70 -35.48 7.08
C THR A 138 -5.78 -34.38 6.54
N THR A 139 -4.61 -34.75 6.01
CA THR A 139 -3.64 -33.79 5.45
C THR A 139 -4.25 -32.92 4.34
N ARG A 140 -5.12 -33.47 3.48
CA ARG A 140 -5.80 -32.70 2.43
C ARG A 140 -6.69 -31.60 3.01
N ALA A 141 -7.47 -31.93 4.03
CA ALA A 141 -8.33 -30.96 4.71
C ALA A 141 -7.51 -29.88 5.44
N ARG A 142 -6.36 -30.26 6.03
CA ARG A 142 -5.41 -29.32 6.62
C ARG A 142 -4.84 -28.36 5.58
N LEU A 143 -4.34 -28.86 4.46
CA LEU A 143 -3.81 -28.04 3.36
C LEU A 143 -4.87 -27.07 2.82
N PHE A 144 -6.09 -27.56 2.61
CA PHE A 144 -7.21 -26.72 2.18
C PHE A 144 -7.49 -25.59 3.18
N PHE A 145 -7.50 -25.89 4.49
CA PHE A 145 -7.68 -24.86 5.50
C PHE A 145 -6.51 -23.85 5.54
N VAL A 146 -5.24 -24.26 5.38
CA VAL A 146 -4.13 -23.28 5.24
C VAL A 146 -4.37 -22.38 4.03
N LEU A 147 -4.74 -22.98 2.89
CA LEU A 147 -4.95 -22.24 1.65
C LEU A 147 -6.06 -21.20 1.82
N VAL A 148 -7.20 -21.58 2.41
CA VAL A 148 -8.36 -20.69 2.55
C VAL A 148 -8.20 -19.66 3.68
N VAL A 149 -7.57 -20.03 4.80
CA VAL A 149 -7.51 -19.17 6.00
C VAL A 149 -6.25 -18.31 6.04
N ALA A 150 -5.13 -18.76 5.47
CA ALA A 150 -3.86 -18.02 5.49
C ALA A 150 -3.50 -17.44 4.12
N ILE A 151 -3.45 -18.28 3.07
CA ILE A 151 -2.89 -17.86 1.78
C ILE A 151 -3.87 -16.99 0.99
N LEU A 152 -5.12 -17.44 0.84
CA LEU A 152 -6.12 -16.78 0.01
C LEU A 152 -6.45 -15.35 0.47
N PRO A 153 -6.67 -15.07 1.78
CA PRO A 153 -6.99 -13.71 2.22
C PRO A 153 -5.82 -12.74 1.93
N TRP A 154 -4.58 -13.20 2.08
CA TRP A 154 -3.41 -12.40 1.77
C TRP A 154 -3.23 -12.21 0.27
N ALA A 155 -3.37 -13.29 -0.52
CA ALA A 155 -3.25 -13.25 -1.97
C ALA A 155 -4.25 -12.26 -2.60
N LEU A 156 -5.47 -12.21 -2.07
CA LEU A 156 -6.56 -11.37 -2.56
C LEU A 156 -6.66 -10.00 -1.89
N MET A 157 -5.82 -9.69 -0.90
CA MET A 157 -5.79 -8.39 -0.22
C MET A 157 -5.74 -7.19 -1.18
N PRO A 158 -4.98 -7.23 -2.30
CA PRO A 158 -4.97 -6.14 -3.31
C PRO A 158 -6.33 -5.78 -3.90
N ARG A 159 -7.30 -6.69 -3.87
CA ARG A 159 -8.66 -6.42 -4.33
C ARG A 159 -9.50 -5.66 -3.31
N LEU A 160 -9.15 -5.79 -2.03
CA LEU A 160 -9.93 -5.27 -0.90
C LEU A 160 -9.37 -3.93 -0.40
N LEU A 161 -8.05 -3.81 -0.32
CA LEU A 161 -7.39 -2.62 0.21
C LEU A 161 -6.61 -1.91 -0.90
N GLU A 162 -6.58 -0.58 -0.82
CA GLU A 162 -5.82 0.20 -1.79
C GLU A 162 -4.32 0.10 -1.49
N PRO A 163 -3.48 -0.17 -2.51
CA PRO A 163 -2.04 -0.02 -2.38
C PRO A 163 -1.68 1.43 -2.04
N PRO A 164 -0.49 1.67 -1.48
CA PRO A 164 -0.03 3.02 -1.19
C PRO A 164 0.08 3.84 -2.47
N GLN A 165 -0.53 5.01 -2.46
CA GLN A 165 -0.66 5.90 -3.62
C GLN A 165 -0.81 7.37 -3.15
N PRO A 166 -0.42 8.36 -3.98
CA PRO A 166 -0.66 9.76 -3.71
C PRO A 166 -2.15 10.06 -3.64
N ARG A 167 -2.51 10.99 -2.74
CA ARG A 167 -3.89 11.47 -2.59
C ARG A 167 -4.12 12.61 -3.57
N ALA A 168 -4.58 12.26 -4.77
CA ALA A 168 -5.02 13.25 -5.75
C ALA A 168 -6.31 13.95 -5.31
N THR A 169 -6.45 15.23 -5.63
CA THR A 169 -7.63 16.06 -5.36
C THR A 169 -8.07 16.82 -6.60
N GLY A 170 -9.33 17.27 -6.62
CA GLY A 170 -9.87 18.08 -7.72
C GLY A 170 -9.76 17.43 -9.09
N GLU A 171 -9.15 18.16 -10.03
CA GLU A 171 -9.01 17.73 -11.43
C GLU A 171 -8.10 16.50 -11.57
N ASP A 172 -7.02 16.40 -10.80
CA ASP A 172 -6.11 15.26 -10.85
C ASP A 172 -6.76 13.97 -10.35
N LEU A 173 -7.70 14.08 -9.39
CA LEU A 173 -8.50 12.94 -8.98
C LEU A 173 -9.40 12.46 -10.13
N ARG A 174 -10.00 13.40 -10.87
CA ARG A 174 -10.81 13.08 -12.07
C ARG A 174 -9.95 12.37 -13.12
N LEU A 175 -8.77 12.89 -13.41
CA LEU A 175 -7.81 12.27 -14.35
C LEU A 175 -7.38 10.87 -13.90
N ALA A 176 -7.04 10.70 -12.62
CA ALA A 176 -6.64 9.41 -12.06
C ALA A 176 -7.77 8.38 -12.16
N VAL A 177 -9.01 8.76 -11.84
CA VAL A 177 -10.18 7.87 -11.93
C VAL A 177 -10.47 7.51 -13.38
N ASN A 178 -10.43 8.47 -14.30
CA ASN A 178 -10.68 8.23 -15.73
C ASN A 178 -9.59 7.31 -16.33
N ALA A 179 -8.32 7.56 -15.99
CA ALA A 179 -7.22 6.70 -16.41
C ALA A 179 -7.36 5.27 -15.87
N ARG A 180 -7.73 5.09 -14.60
CA ARG A 180 -8.00 3.76 -14.04
C ARG A 180 -9.15 3.06 -14.75
N ARG A 181 -10.28 3.75 -14.95
CA ARG A 181 -11.42 3.20 -15.68
C ARG A 181 -11.05 2.81 -17.11
N ALA A 182 -10.26 3.63 -17.81
CA ALA A 182 -9.78 3.29 -19.14
C ALA A 182 -8.88 2.05 -19.13
N ALA A 183 -7.95 1.94 -18.18
CA ALA A 183 -7.12 0.75 -18.03
C ALA A 183 -7.94 -0.52 -17.74
N GLU A 184 -8.95 -0.41 -16.90
CA GLU A 184 -9.80 -1.53 -16.48
C GLU A 184 -10.76 -1.97 -17.59
N PHE A 185 -11.51 -1.03 -18.17
CA PHE A 185 -12.60 -1.34 -19.09
C PHE A 185 -12.19 -1.32 -20.57
N THR A 186 -11.39 -0.34 -20.98
CA THR A 186 -10.98 -0.18 -22.39
C THR A 186 -9.84 -1.12 -22.73
N TYR A 187 -8.78 -1.14 -21.90
CA TYR A 187 -7.57 -1.91 -22.16
C TYR A 187 -7.52 -3.26 -21.42
N ARG A 188 -8.50 -3.54 -20.55
CA ARG A 188 -8.64 -4.82 -19.81
C ARG A 188 -7.36 -5.26 -19.09
N ILE A 189 -6.65 -4.31 -18.47
CA ILE A 189 -5.39 -4.59 -17.77
C ILE A 189 -5.63 -5.35 -16.49
N THR A 190 -6.67 -4.98 -15.74
CA THR A 190 -7.02 -5.67 -14.49
C THR A 190 -7.70 -7.00 -14.79
N GLY A 191 -7.40 -8.02 -13.98
CA GLY A 191 -7.88 -9.38 -14.18
C GLY A 191 -7.15 -10.40 -13.31
N LEU A 192 -6.69 -11.49 -13.93
CA LEU A 192 -5.98 -12.56 -13.23
C LEU A 192 -4.54 -12.14 -12.85
N TRP A 193 -3.88 -11.34 -13.68
CA TRP A 193 -2.47 -10.97 -13.46
C TRP A 193 -2.33 -9.68 -12.67
N VAL A 194 -3.05 -8.62 -13.06
CA VAL A 194 -3.07 -7.35 -12.33
C VAL A 194 -4.35 -7.27 -11.52
N GLN A 195 -4.21 -7.27 -10.20
CA GLN A 195 -5.33 -7.23 -9.26
C GLN A 195 -5.81 -5.80 -8.98
N ARG A 196 -4.88 -4.83 -8.96
CA ARG A 196 -5.17 -3.43 -8.63
C ARG A 196 -4.17 -2.49 -9.28
N LEU A 197 -4.63 -1.27 -9.59
CA LEU A 197 -3.80 -0.18 -10.09
C LEU A 197 -3.68 0.91 -9.01
N ALA A 198 -2.46 1.38 -8.76
CA ALA A 198 -2.15 2.51 -7.89
C ALA A 198 -1.77 3.72 -8.74
N LEU A 199 -2.11 4.93 -8.30
CA LEU A 199 -1.58 6.14 -8.93
C LEU A 199 -0.09 6.29 -8.55
N GLU A 200 0.76 6.68 -9.50
CA GLU A 200 2.12 7.13 -9.19
C GLU A 200 2.25 8.65 -9.36
N ASP A 201 1.86 9.18 -10.51
CA ASP A 201 2.05 10.59 -10.86
C ASP A 201 1.15 11.00 -12.04
N ILE A 202 0.96 12.31 -12.23
CA ILE A 202 0.19 12.91 -13.33
C ILE A 202 1.02 14.06 -13.92
N ARG A 203 1.10 14.11 -15.25
CA ARG A 203 1.82 15.18 -15.96
C ARG A 203 1.03 15.69 -17.15
N THR A 204 1.24 16.96 -17.46
CA THR A 204 0.84 17.56 -18.72
C THR A 204 2.00 17.43 -19.69
N ALA A 205 1.74 16.89 -20.89
CA ALA A 205 2.76 16.72 -21.92
C ALA A 205 2.31 17.39 -23.22
N ALA A 206 3.29 17.87 -23.99
CA ALA A 206 3.05 18.23 -25.38
C ALA A 206 2.57 17.00 -26.17
N PRO A 207 1.67 17.16 -27.15
CA PRO A 207 1.10 16.03 -27.90
C PRO A 207 2.21 15.20 -28.55
N ALA A 208 2.05 13.87 -28.51
CA ALA A 208 2.93 12.94 -29.22
C ALA A 208 2.80 13.16 -30.74
N GLN A 209 3.92 13.08 -31.48
CA GLN A 209 3.98 13.34 -32.93
C GLN A 209 3.05 12.44 -33.77
N ASP A 210 2.58 11.31 -33.23
CA ASP A 210 1.73 10.34 -33.92
C ASP A 210 0.23 10.42 -33.56
N ALA A 211 -0.21 11.47 -32.85
CA ALA A 211 -1.63 11.67 -32.55
C ALA A 211 -2.41 12.06 -33.83
N PRO A 212 -3.60 11.50 -34.09
CA PRO A 212 -4.40 11.86 -35.26
C PRO A 212 -4.65 13.37 -35.29
N ALA A 213 -4.50 13.97 -36.48
CA ALA A 213 -4.41 15.41 -36.74
C ALA A 213 -5.60 16.27 -36.24
N THR A 214 -6.65 15.65 -35.68
CA THR A 214 -7.79 16.32 -35.07
C THR A 214 -7.48 16.99 -33.72
N PHE A 215 -6.34 16.68 -33.07
CA PHE A 215 -5.93 17.21 -31.75
C PHE A 215 -4.74 18.20 -31.81
N SER A 216 -4.53 18.84 -32.97
CA SER A 216 -3.22 19.38 -33.42
C SER A 216 -2.51 20.45 -32.57
N GLN A 217 -3.02 20.94 -31.44
CA GLN A 217 -2.31 21.93 -30.60
C GLN A 217 -2.58 21.86 -29.09
N SER A 218 -3.36 20.88 -28.62
CA SER A 218 -3.81 20.83 -27.23
C SER A 218 -2.93 19.92 -26.38
N GLU A 219 -2.45 20.44 -25.24
CA GLU A 219 -1.72 19.66 -24.23
C GLU A 219 -2.48 18.37 -23.86
N VAL A 220 -1.77 17.24 -23.90
CA VAL A 220 -2.33 15.95 -23.47
C VAL A 220 -2.06 15.74 -21.99
N LYS A 221 -2.99 15.07 -21.30
CA LYS A 221 -2.82 14.71 -19.88
C LYS A 221 -2.32 13.28 -19.81
N GLN A 222 -1.17 13.05 -19.19
CA GLN A 222 -0.61 11.71 -19.00
C GLN A 222 -0.72 11.30 -17.55
N VAL A 223 -1.17 10.07 -17.30
CA VAL A 223 -1.31 9.49 -15.97
C VAL A 223 -0.45 8.23 -15.88
N CYS A 224 0.38 8.16 -14.84
CA CYS A 224 1.15 6.97 -14.54
C CYS A 224 0.48 6.13 -13.46
N LEU A 225 0.23 4.86 -13.76
CA LEU A 225 -0.32 3.88 -12.83
C LEU A 225 0.66 2.73 -12.60
N ARG A 226 0.75 2.21 -11.38
CA ARG A 226 1.47 0.97 -11.05
C ARG A 226 0.50 -0.18 -10.87
N GLY A 227 0.74 -1.30 -11.55
CA GLY A 227 -0.01 -2.53 -11.38
C GLY A 227 0.56 -3.42 -10.28
N TYR A 228 -0.33 -3.94 -9.44
CA TYR A 228 -0.04 -4.89 -8.37
C TYR A 228 -0.72 -6.23 -8.67
N THR A 229 0.02 -7.33 -8.48
CA THR A 229 -0.52 -8.69 -8.60
C THR A 229 -0.99 -9.20 -7.23
N TYR A 230 -1.14 -10.52 -7.09
CA TYR A 230 -1.36 -11.17 -5.80
C TYR A 230 -0.29 -10.79 -4.77
N PHE A 231 -0.65 -10.77 -3.49
CA PHE A 231 0.26 -10.42 -2.38
C PHE A 231 0.87 -9.01 -2.48
N TYR A 232 0.27 -8.11 -3.26
CA TYR A 232 0.81 -6.76 -3.53
C TYR A 232 2.22 -6.76 -4.17
N ILE A 233 2.56 -7.78 -4.95
CA ILE A 233 3.82 -7.76 -5.68
C ILE A 233 3.70 -6.76 -6.85
N PRO A 234 4.57 -5.74 -6.95
CA PRO A 234 4.55 -4.81 -8.07
C PRO A 234 4.95 -5.51 -9.36
N TRP A 235 4.25 -5.23 -10.47
CA TRP A 235 4.46 -5.93 -11.74
C TRP A 235 4.99 -5.03 -12.86
N ARG A 236 4.19 -4.04 -13.27
CA ARG A 236 4.48 -3.13 -14.39
C ARG A 236 3.86 -1.76 -14.11
N ARG A 237 4.37 -0.75 -14.81
CA ARG A 237 3.72 0.56 -14.91
C ARG A 237 2.94 0.68 -16.20
N TYR A 238 1.91 1.49 -16.15
CA TYR A 238 1.04 1.81 -17.27
C TYR A 238 0.92 3.32 -17.36
N ARG A 239 1.44 3.87 -18.46
CA ARG A 239 1.30 5.29 -18.77
C ARG A 239 0.14 5.43 -19.75
N ILE A 240 -0.85 6.21 -19.34
CA ILE A 240 -2.10 6.40 -20.06
C ILE A 240 -2.14 7.84 -20.52
N THR A 241 -2.27 8.03 -21.83
CA THR A 241 -2.45 9.36 -22.42
C THR A 241 -3.94 9.60 -22.55
N LEU A 242 -4.42 10.62 -21.86
CA LEU A 242 -5.77 11.12 -21.98
C LEU A 242 -5.80 12.30 -22.95
N ASP A 243 -6.96 12.50 -23.56
CA ASP A 243 -7.24 13.70 -24.34
C ASP A 243 -7.15 14.97 -23.46
N PRO A 244 -7.16 16.17 -24.05
CA PRO A 244 -7.03 17.42 -23.29
C PRO A 244 -8.13 17.62 -22.24
N SER A 245 -9.33 17.09 -22.50
CA SER A 245 -10.43 17.13 -21.55
C SER A 245 -10.28 16.10 -20.42
N GLY A 246 -9.34 15.16 -20.53
CA GLY A 246 -9.04 14.17 -19.51
C GLY A 246 -10.09 13.06 -19.38
N VAL A 247 -10.97 12.89 -20.37
CA VAL A 247 -12.12 11.98 -20.30
C VAL A 247 -11.85 10.69 -21.05
N THR A 248 -11.21 10.79 -22.21
CA THR A 248 -11.00 9.67 -23.13
C THR A 248 -9.52 9.30 -23.18
N ALA A 249 -9.23 7.99 -23.11
CA ALA A 249 -7.87 7.51 -23.24
C ALA A 249 -7.51 7.35 -24.72
N LEU A 250 -6.49 8.09 -25.15
CA LEU A 250 -5.95 8.07 -26.50
C LEU A 250 -5.00 6.88 -26.70
N SER A 251 -4.16 6.59 -25.71
CA SER A 251 -3.20 5.50 -25.79
C SER A 251 -2.80 4.97 -24.43
N LEU A 252 -2.26 3.75 -24.44
CA LEU A 252 -1.70 3.10 -23.27
C LEU A 252 -0.35 2.50 -23.60
N THR A 253 0.67 2.87 -22.83
CA THR A 253 2.03 2.35 -22.96
C THR A 253 2.44 1.63 -21.68
N GLN A 254 2.95 0.41 -21.83
CA GLN A 254 3.52 -0.34 -20.71
C GLN A 254 4.97 0.13 -20.48
N VAL A 255 5.31 0.41 -19.22
CA VAL A 255 6.63 0.93 -18.84
C VAL A 255 7.26 -0.03 -17.82
N PRO A 256 8.56 -0.34 -17.93
CA PRO A 256 9.25 -1.16 -16.93
C PRO A 256 9.23 -0.50 -15.55
N LEU A 257 9.40 -1.32 -14.51
CA LEU A 257 9.54 -0.83 -13.13
C LEU A 257 10.89 -0.16 -12.89
N ASP A 258 11.89 -0.51 -13.70
CA ASP A 258 13.24 0.04 -13.62
C ASP A 258 13.27 1.47 -14.18
N GLY A 259 13.53 2.44 -13.30
CA GLY A 259 13.61 3.86 -13.65
C GLY A 259 12.33 4.64 -13.38
N SER A 260 12.17 5.76 -14.08
CA SER A 260 11.02 6.68 -13.96
C SER A 260 9.91 6.30 -14.94
N CYS A 261 8.65 6.53 -14.56
CA CYS A 261 7.51 6.34 -15.46
C CYS A 261 7.52 7.27 -16.69
N TRP A 262 8.32 8.33 -16.62
CA TRP A 262 8.36 9.42 -17.60
C TRP A 262 9.56 9.35 -18.54
N ARG A 263 10.33 8.26 -18.51
CA ARG A 263 11.36 7.98 -19.51
C ARG A 263 10.77 7.27 -20.73
#